data_AF-A0A929YUS5-F1
#
_entry.id   AF-A0A929YUS5-F1
#
_cell.length_a   1.000
_cell.length_b   1.000
_cell.length_c   1.000
_cell.angle_alpha   90.00
_cell.angle_beta   90.00
_cell.angle_gamma   90.00
#
_symmetry.space_group_name_H-M   'P 1'
#
loop_
_entity.id
_entity.type
_entity.pdbx_description
1 polymer ?
#
loop_
_entity_poly.entity_id
_entity_poly.type
_entity_poly.pdbx_seq_one_letter_code
_entity_poly.pdbx_strand_id
1 'polypeptide(L)'
;ILLCVYVLGATGGTAAVFIYLLLGLAGLPVLAGGTAGPAKLLGPTGGFLIGYIPFALISGLLIDLATSKKITRKSTSILLQIGGMVLGLLVLYVFGTIWFLFRYAESTSFFAALKLCVIPFIPFDLLKILIAYFLGGTLRARLMQAGYLP
;
A
#
# COMPACT_ATOMS: atom_id res chain seq x y z
N ILE A 1 -4.72 0.93 4.21
CA ILE A 1 -3.30 0.53 4.01
C ILE A 1 -2.40 1.76 3.88
N LEU A 2 -2.53 2.57 2.82
CA LEU A 2 -1.62 3.70 2.57
C LEU A 2 -1.52 4.71 3.73
N LEU A 3 -2.64 5.18 4.28
CA LEU A 3 -2.63 6.04 5.48
C LEU A 3 -2.00 5.36 6.71
N CYS A 4 -2.30 4.08 6.92
CA CYS A 4 -1.74 3.28 8.03
C CYS A 4 -0.21 3.20 7.92
N VAL A 5 0.30 2.91 6.73
CA VAL A 5 1.75 2.85 6.46
C VAL A 5 2.39 4.22 6.65
N TYR A 6 1.72 5.28 6.20
CA TYR A 6 2.23 6.63 6.39
C TYR A 6 2.39 6.97 7.86
N VAL A 7 1.35 6.71 8.66
CA VAL A 7 1.34 7.04 10.09
C VAL A 7 2.33 6.17 10.87
N LEU A 8 2.34 4.85 10.64
CA LEU A 8 3.09 3.88 11.45
C LEU A 8 4.50 3.58 10.93
N GLY A 9 4.87 4.09 9.75
CA GLY A 9 6.17 3.82 9.13
C GLY A 9 6.31 2.40 8.60
N ALA A 10 7.55 2.00 8.30
CA ALA A 10 7.89 0.71 7.72
C ALA A 10 7.49 -0.44 8.64
N THR A 11 7.94 -0.42 9.90
CA THR A 11 7.77 -1.53 10.84
C THR A 11 6.31 -1.69 11.24
N GLY A 12 5.70 -0.63 11.79
CA GLY A 12 4.32 -0.68 12.26
C GLY A 12 3.32 -0.82 11.12
N GLY A 13 3.56 -0.14 10.00
CA GLY A 13 2.71 -0.21 8.81
C GLY A 13 2.71 -1.60 8.17
N THR A 14 3.88 -2.20 7.98
CA THR A 14 4.01 -3.54 7.39
C THR A 14 3.43 -4.60 8.33
N ALA A 15 3.68 -4.49 9.64
CA ALA A 15 3.10 -5.40 10.63
C ALA A 15 1.56 -5.33 10.63
N ALA A 16 0.97 -4.12 10.61
CA ALA A 16 -0.47 -3.94 10.56
C ALA A 16 -1.08 -4.54 9.28
N VAL A 17 -0.42 -4.35 8.12
CA VAL A 17 -0.85 -4.94 6.85
C VAL A 17 -0.76 -6.47 6.90
N PHE A 18 0.33 -7.02 7.44
CA PHE A 18 0.51 -8.46 7.56
C PHE A 18 -0.57 -9.09 8.45
N ILE A 19 -0.84 -8.49 9.62
CA ILE A 19 -1.92 -8.92 10.51
C ILE A 19 -3.28 -8.83 9.80
N TYR A 20 -3.56 -7.73 9.10
CA TYR A 20 -4.79 -7.58 8.32
C TYR A 20 -4.99 -8.73 7.31
N LEU A 21 -3.92 -9.13 6.61
CA LEU A 21 -3.97 -10.25 5.67
C LEU A 21 -4.17 -11.60 6.37
N LEU A 22 -3.50 -11.84 7.51
CA LEU A 22 -3.68 -13.05 8.31
C LEU A 22 -5.10 -13.18 8.82
N LEU A 23 -5.72 -12.10 9.31
CA LEU A 23 -7.11 -12.09 9.74
C LEU A 23 -8.06 -12.43 8.58
N GLY A 24 -7.81 -11.83 7.41
CA GLY A 24 -8.56 -12.15 6.19
C GLY A 24 -8.43 -13.62 5.82
N LEU A 25 -7.22 -14.18 5.87
CA LEU A 25 -6.96 -15.60 5.59
C LEU A 25 -7.60 -16.56 6.60
N ALA A 26 -7.61 -16.18 7.88
CA ALA A 26 -8.24 -16.93 8.96
C ALA A 26 -9.78 -16.93 8.88
N GLY A 27 -10.39 -16.21 7.93
CA GLY A 27 -11.82 -16.23 7.69
C GLY A 27 -12.58 -15.05 8.30
N LEU A 28 -11.90 -14.06 8.89
CA LEU A 28 -12.58 -12.85 9.35
C LEU A 28 -12.94 -11.97 8.14
N PRO A 29 -14.17 -11.41 8.08
CA PRO A 29 -14.68 -10.64 6.94
C PRO A 29 -14.11 -9.22 6.86
N VAL A 30 -12.77 -9.09 6.91
CA VAL A 30 -12.04 -7.81 6.90
C VAL A 30 -11.64 -7.38 5.49
N LEU A 31 -11.66 -8.28 4.50
CA LEU A 31 -11.32 -7.94 3.12
C LEU A 31 -12.48 -7.21 2.44
N ALA A 32 -12.21 -6.60 1.28
CA ALA A 32 -13.17 -5.81 0.52
C ALA A 32 -14.50 -6.55 0.30
N GLY A 33 -15.62 -5.83 0.46
CA GLY A 33 -16.97 -6.40 0.37
C GLY A 33 -17.37 -7.28 1.57
N GLY A 34 -16.69 -7.16 2.72
CA GLY A 34 -16.97 -8.01 3.88
C GLY A 34 -16.59 -9.46 3.65
N THR A 35 -15.54 -9.70 2.88
CA THR A 35 -15.15 -11.06 2.45
C THR A 35 -13.93 -11.58 3.20
N ALA A 36 -13.68 -12.89 3.09
CA ALA A 36 -12.61 -13.56 3.81
C ALA A 36 -12.15 -14.85 3.11
N GLY A 37 -11.11 -15.47 3.69
CA GLY A 37 -10.64 -16.82 3.44
C GLY A 37 -9.59 -16.94 2.33
N PRO A 38 -8.94 -18.12 2.23
CA PRO A 38 -7.89 -18.38 1.25
C PRO A 38 -8.36 -18.24 -0.20
N ALA A 39 -9.64 -18.49 -0.47
CA ALA A 39 -10.23 -18.34 -1.80
C ALA A 39 -10.10 -16.90 -2.35
N LYS A 40 -10.08 -15.88 -1.48
CA LYS A 40 -9.83 -14.50 -1.90
C LYS A 40 -8.37 -14.26 -2.29
N LEU A 41 -7.44 -14.88 -1.58
CA LEU A 41 -6.02 -14.83 -1.93
C LEU A 41 -5.74 -15.57 -3.25
N LEU A 42 -6.46 -16.65 -3.54
CA LEU A 42 -6.31 -17.42 -4.78
C LEU A 42 -7.09 -16.83 -5.97
N GLY A 43 -7.87 -15.77 -5.72
CA GLY A 43 -8.69 -15.10 -6.73
C GLY A 43 -7.92 -14.09 -7.60
N PRO A 44 -8.63 -13.34 -8.47
CA PRO A 44 -8.03 -12.38 -9.40
C PRO A 44 -7.30 -11.22 -8.71
N THR A 45 -7.69 -10.88 -7.49
CA THR A 45 -7.06 -9.80 -6.70
C THR A 45 -5.97 -10.29 -5.75
N GLY A 46 -5.67 -11.60 -5.76
CA GLY A 46 -4.70 -12.23 -4.86
C GLY A 46 -3.32 -11.58 -4.85
N GLY A 47 -2.78 -11.31 -6.03
CA GLY A 47 -1.48 -10.65 -6.18
C GLY A 47 -1.44 -9.25 -5.57
N PHE A 48 -2.55 -8.52 -5.55
CA PHE A 48 -2.62 -7.23 -4.89
C PHE A 48 -2.61 -7.38 -3.36
N LEU A 49 -3.28 -8.42 -2.83
CA LEU A 49 -3.25 -8.70 -1.39
C LEU A 49 -1.84 -9.01 -0.92
N ILE A 50 -1.10 -9.86 -1.64
CA ILE A 50 0.31 -10.17 -1.34
C ILE A 50 1.17 -8.94 -1.56
N GLY A 51 0.94 -8.21 -2.66
CA GLY A 51 1.65 -6.98 -3.02
C GLY A 51 1.52 -5.85 -2.01
N TYR A 52 0.52 -5.89 -1.12
CA TYR A 52 0.42 -4.90 -0.04
C TYR A 52 1.58 -4.97 0.96
N ILE A 53 2.23 -6.13 1.12
CA ILE A 53 3.38 -6.28 2.02
C ILE A 53 4.59 -5.48 1.49
N PRO A 54 5.11 -5.71 0.26
CA PRO A 54 6.21 -4.92 -0.27
C PRO A 54 5.81 -3.45 -0.50
N PHE A 55 4.54 -3.17 -0.85
CA PHE A 55 4.01 -1.80 -0.87
C PHE A 55 4.24 -1.10 0.48
N ALA A 56 3.81 -1.73 1.57
CA ALA A 56 3.89 -1.16 2.91
C ALA A 56 5.33 -0.94 3.36
N LEU A 57 6.20 -1.91 3.07
CA LEU A 57 7.60 -1.82 3.40
C LEU A 57 8.29 -0.68 2.65
N ILE A 58 8.16 -0.62 1.32
CA ILE A 58 8.82 0.38 0.48
C ILE A 58 8.33 1.79 0.82
N SER A 59 7.01 1.99 0.88
CA SER A 59 6.44 3.29 1.20
C SER A 59 6.80 3.71 2.63
N GLY A 60 6.71 2.80 3.60
CA GLY A 60 7.06 3.09 4.99
C GLY A 60 8.53 3.45 5.17
N LEU A 61 9.47 2.73 4.51
CA LEU A 61 10.91 3.01 4.60
C LEU A 61 11.25 4.41 4.09
N LEU A 62 10.64 4.82 2.98
CA LEU A 62 10.89 6.14 2.40
C LEU A 62 10.22 7.27 3.20
N ILE A 63 9.07 7.01 3.82
CA ILE A 63 8.42 7.94 4.74
C ILE A 63 9.27 8.12 6.01
N ASP A 64 9.73 7.03 6.61
CA ASP A 64 10.59 7.08 7.80
C ASP A 64 11.89 7.83 7.49
N LEU A 65 12.52 7.54 6.33
CA LEU A 65 13.69 8.28 5.85
C LEU A 65 13.40 9.77 5.68
N ALA A 66 12.27 10.12 5.06
CA ALA A 66 11.87 11.51 4.79
C ALA A 66 11.59 12.31 6.06
N THR A 67 11.15 11.65 7.13
CA THR A 67 10.88 12.27 8.44
C THR A 67 12.08 12.21 9.39
N SER A 68 13.17 11.53 8.99
CA SER A 68 14.37 11.45 9.81
C SER A 68 15.11 12.78 9.91
N LYS A 69 15.85 12.98 11.00
CA LYS A 69 16.70 14.18 11.21
C LYS A 69 17.77 14.38 10.14
N LYS A 70 18.04 13.38 9.28
CA LYS A 70 19.00 13.44 8.18
C LYS A 70 18.51 14.27 7.00
N ILE A 71 17.19 14.32 6.77
CA ILE A 71 16.59 15.04 5.65
C ILE A 71 16.11 16.41 6.14
N THR A 72 16.91 17.44 5.86
CA THR A 72 16.62 18.81 6.28
C THR A 72 15.89 19.63 5.22
N ARG A 73 16.05 19.27 3.94
CA ARG A 73 15.39 19.95 2.82
C ARG A 73 13.94 19.50 2.68
N LYS A 74 13.00 20.43 2.86
CA LYS A 74 11.55 20.18 2.72
C LYS A 74 11.20 19.54 1.36
N SER A 75 11.75 20.05 0.26
CA SER A 75 11.49 19.49 -1.09
C SER A 75 11.90 18.01 -1.19
N THR A 76 13.07 17.65 -0.65
CA THR A 76 13.55 16.26 -0.60
C THR A 76 12.65 15.37 0.26
N SER A 77 12.17 15.87 1.41
CA SER A 77 11.24 15.14 2.26
C SER A 77 9.92 14.85 1.53
N ILE A 78 9.33 15.85 0.86
CA ILE A 78 8.10 15.69 0.08
C ILE A 78 8.29 14.67 -1.05
N LEU A 79 9.41 14.78 -1.79
CA LEU A 79 9.73 13.87 -2.88
C LEU A 79 9.86 12.42 -2.39
N LEU A 80 10.51 12.19 -1.25
CA LEU A 80 10.66 10.85 -0.69
C LEU A 80 9.33 10.26 -0.23
N GLN A 81 8.46 11.06 0.40
CA GLN A 81 7.15 10.58 0.87
C GLN A 81 6.22 10.24 -0.30
N ILE A 82 6.01 11.18 -1.23
CA ILE A 82 5.13 10.96 -2.38
C ILE A 82 5.74 9.93 -3.32
N GLY A 83 7.03 10.05 -3.62
CA GLY A 83 7.76 9.11 -4.45
C GLY A 83 7.77 7.69 -3.87
N GLY A 84 7.88 7.54 -2.55
CA GLY A 84 7.80 6.23 -1.91
C GLY A 84 6.42 5.59 -1.93
N MET A 85 5.37 6.39 -1.84
CA MET A 85 3.99 5.90 -2.02
C MET A 85 3.72 5.51 -3.48
N VAL A 86 4.20 6.30 -4.44
CA VAL A 86 4.11 5.98 -5.87
C VAL A 86 4.92 4.73 -6.20
N LEU A 87 6.16 4.62 -5.71
CA LEU A 87 7.00 3.44 -5.95
C LEU A 87 6.38 2.17 -5.34
N GLY A 88 5.88 2.25 -4.10
CA GLY A 88 5.13 1.17 -3.49
C GLY A 88 3.92 0.78 -4.33
N LEU A 89 3.15 1.75 -4.83
CA LEU A 89 1.98 1.52 -5.68
C LEU A 89 2.36 0.83 -7.00
N LEU A 90 3.47 1.23 -7.63
CA LEU A 90 3.97 0.57 -8.84
C LEU A 90 4.31 -0.90 -8.55
N VAL A 91 4.97 -1.19 -7.43
CA VAL A 91 5.24 -2.57 -7.00
C VAL A 91 3.95 -3.34 -6.75
N LEU A 92 2.97 -2.73 -6.08
CA LEU A 92 1.65 -3.32 -5.88
C LEU A 92 0.98 -3.69 -7.22
N TYR A 93 1.00 -2.79 -8.19
CA TYR A 93 0.47 -3.03 -9.53
C TYR A 93 1.20 -4.13 -10.28
N VAL A 94 2.53 -4.21 -10.14
CA VAL A 94 3.34 -5.29 -10.72
C VAL A 94 2.93 -6.63 -10.14
N PHE A 95 2.88 -6.77 -8.82
CA PHE A 95 2.46 -8.01 -8.16
C PHE A 95 1.04 -8.42 -8.53
N GLY A 96 0.11 -7.48 -8.51
CA GLY A 96 -1.29 -7.72 -8.88
C GLY A 96 -1.47 -8.14 -10.33
N THR A 97 -0.86 -7.41 -11.27
CA THR A 97 -0.99 -7.67 -12.71
C THR A 97 -0.29 -8.97 -13.10
N ILE A 98 0.90 -9.25 -12.56
CA ILE A 98 1.62 -10.49 -12.82
C ILE A 98 0.81 -11.70 -12.33
N TRP A 99 0.29 -11.63 -11.10
CA TRP A 99 -0.58 -12.69 -10.56
C TRP A 99 -1.83 -12.91 -11.42
N PHE A 100 -2.50 -11.84 -11.80
CA PHE A 100 -3.68 -11.91 -12.66
C PHE A 100 -3.35 -12.56 -13.99
N LEU A 101 -2.26 -12.16 -14.64
CA LEU A 101 -1.81 -12.76 -15.89
C LEU A 101 -1.45 -14.22 -15.71
N PHE A 102 -0.69 -14.61 -14.68
CA PHE A 102 -0.39 -16.02 -14.44
C PHE A 102 -1.64 -16.87 -14.26
N ARG A 103 -2.70 -16.33 -13.64
CA ARG A 103 -3.91 -17.10 -13.35
C ARG A 103 -4.90 -17.15 -14.52
N TYR A 104 -4.90 -16.13 -15.39
CA TYR A 104 -5.87 -15.93 -16.47
C TYR A 104 -5.21 -15.80 -17.86
N ALA A 105 -3.94 -16.18 -18.01
CA ALA A 105 -3.10 -15.97 -19.20
C ALA A 105 -3.75 -16.42 -20.51
N GLU A 106 -4.42 -17.58 -20.50
CA GLU A 106 -5.05 -18.16 -21.69
C GLU A 106 -6.23 -17.33 -22.21
N SER A 107 -6.78 -16.45 -21.35
CA SER A 107 -8.01 -15.71 -21.60
C SER A 107 -7.82 -14.20 -21.66
N THR A 108 -6.61 -13.67 -21.38
CA THR A 108 -6.42 -12.23 -21.24
C THR A 108 -5.04 -11.77 -21.73
N SER A 109 -5.03 -10.77 -22.62
CA SER A 109 -3.80 -10.12 -23.07
C SER A 109 -3.23 -9.18 -22.00
N PHE A 110 -1.92 -8.90 -22.07
CA PHE A 110 -1.27 -7.95 -21.15
C PHE A 110 -1.99 -6.59 -21.07
N PHE A 111 -2.36 -6.02 -22.21
CA PHE A 111 -3.05 -4.72 -22.24
C PHE A 111 -4.48 -4.79 -21.66
N ALA A 112 -5.18 -5.91 -21.87
CA ALA A 112 -6.49 -6.13 -21.24
C ALA A 112 -6.34 -6.27 -19.71
N ALA A 113 -5.30 -6.95 -19.22
CA ALA A 113 -5.02 -7.01 -17.79
C ALA A 113 -4.77 -5.62 -17.21
N LEU A 114 -3.97 -4.77 -17.86
CA LEU A 114 -3.76 -3.39 -17.40
C LEU A 114 -5.05 -2.56 -17.34
N LYS A 115 -5.94 -2.72 -18.33
CA LYS A 115 -7.26 -2.05 -18.34
C LYS A 115 -8.16 -2.49 -17.17
N LEU A 116 -8.04 -3.74 -16.74
CA LEU A 116 -8.82 -4.27 -15.62
C LEU A 116 -8.18 -3.97 -14.26
N CYS A 117 -6.86 -4.01 -14.19
CA CYS A 117 -6.10 -4.10 -12.95
C CYS A 117 -5.46 -2.78 -12.51
N VAL A 118 -5.20 -1.85 -13.43
CA VAL A 118 -4.33 -0.69 -13.19
C VAL A 118 -4.96 0.62 -13.64
N ILE A 119 -5.25 0.75 -14.94
CA ILE A 119 -5.66 2.02 -15.57
C ILE A 119 -6.82 2.71 -14.83
N PRO A 120 -7.94 2.05 -14.50
CA PRO A 120 -9.06 2.70 -13.83
C PRO A 120 -8.74 3.11 -12.38
N PHE A 121 -7.74 2.49 -11.74
CA PHE A 121 -7.39 2.76 -10.35
C PHE A 121 -6.43 3.93 -10.17
N ILE A 122 -5.67 4.30 -11.21
CA ILE A 122 -4.67 5.38 -11.16
C ILE A 122 -5.25 6.69 -10.59
N PRO A 123 -6.37 7.25 -11.09
CA PRO A 123 -6.88 8.53 -10.58
C PRO A 123 -7.24 8.45 -9.09
N PHE A 124 -7.87 7.35 -8.68
CA PHE A 124 -8.27 7.15 -7.29
C PHE A 124 -7.08 6.93 -6.37
N ASP A 125 -6.04 6.25 -6.84
CA ASP A 125 -4.84 5.99 -6.05
C ASP A 125 -3.97 7.25 -5.91
N LEU A 126 -3.88 8.08 -6.94
CA LEU A 126 -3.29 9.41 -6.83
C LEU A 126 -4.03 10.28 -5.80
N LEU A 127 -5.37 10.25 -5.81
CA LEU A 127 -6.16 10.94 -4.80
C LEU A 127 -5.88 10.41 -3.39
N LYS A 128 -5.82 9.08 -3.20
CA LYS A 128 -5.47 8.45 -1.91
C LYS A 128 -4.07 8.85 -1.44
N ILE A 129 -3.11 8.95 -2.34
CA ILE A 129 -1.74 9.41 -2.05
C ILE A 129 -1.77 10.85 -1.52
N LEU A 130 -2.47 11.76 -2.19
CA LEU A 130 -2.61 13.14 -1.75
C LEU A 130 -3.26 13.22 -0.37
N ILE A 131 -4.38 12.51 -0.17
CA ILE A 131 -5.09 12.47 1.12
C ILE A 131 -4.16 11.98 2.22
N ALA A 132 -3.43 10.89 2.01
CA ALA A 132 -2.55 10.35 3.04
C ALA A 132 -1.31 11.21 3.28
N TYR A 133 -0.79 11.92 2.29
CA TYR A 133 0.28 12.89 2.50
C TYR A 133 -0.18 14.00 3.47
N PHE A 134 -1.33 14.63 3.21
CA PHE A 134 -1.82 15.72 4.07
C PHE A 134 -2.33 15.24 5.44
N LEU A 135 -3.19 14.22 5.45
CA LEU A 135 -3.76 13.70 6.70
C LEU A 135 -2.76 12.88 7.50
N GLY A 136 -2.00 12.01 6.84
CA GLY A 136 -0.99 11.17 7.48
C GLY A 136 0.13 12.00 8.08
N GLY A 137 0.59 13.05 7.40
CA GLY A 137 1.59 13.98 7.93
C GLY A 137 1.14 14.63 9.23
N THR A 138 -0.11 15.11 9.24
CA THR A 138 -0.73 15.73 10.41
C THR A 138 -0.90 14.72 11.56
N LEU A 139 -1.47 13.55 11.28
CA LEU A 139 -1.72 12.51 12.29
C LEU A 139 -0.42 11.99 12.90
N ARG A 140 0.58 11.67 12.07
CA ARG A 140 1.87 11.18 12.53
C ARG A 140 2.53 12.18 13.48
N ALA A 141 2.57 13.47 13.10
CA ALA A 141 3.15 14.51 13.94
C ALA A 141 2.44 14.62 15.30
N ARG A 142 1.10 14.58 15.32
CA ARG A 142 0.33 14.63 16.57
C ARG A 142 0.53 13.41 17.46
N LEU A 143 0.60 12.22 16.86
CA LEU A 143 0.83 10.98 17.60
C LEU A 143 2.25 10.91 18.19
N MET A 144 3.26 11.42 17.48
CA MET A 144 4.62 11.58 18.01
C MET A 144 4.65 12.59 19.18
N GLN A 145 3.99 13.74 19.03
CA GLN A 145 3.90 14.73 20.12
C GLN A 145 3.20 14.19 21.37
N ALA A 146 2.21 13.32 21.20
CA ALA A 146 1.50 12.67 22.29
C ALA A 146 2.23 11.43 22.87
N GLY A 147 3.39 11.05 22.31
CA GLY A 147 4.17 9.91 22.79
C GLY A 147 3.63 8.53 22.38
N TYR A 148 2.68 8.47 21.44
CA TYR A 148 2.15 7.20 20.91
C TYR A 148 2.99 6.61 19.79
N LEU A 149 3.85 7.41 19.16
CA LEU A 149 4.83 6.99 18.17
C LEU A 149 6.23 7.42 18.62
N PRO A 150 7.27 6.60 18.36
CA PRO A 150 8.66 6.95 18.66
C PRO A 150 9.19 8.08 17.76
#